data_AF-A0A2D6MAZ9-F1
#
_entry.id   AF-A0A2D6MAZ9-F1
#
_cell.length_a   1.000
_cell.length_b   1.000
_cell.length_c   1.000
_cell.angle_alpha   90.00
_cell.angle_beta   90.00
_cell.angle_gamma   90.00
#
_symmetry.space_group_name_H-M   'P 1'
#
loop_
_entity.id
_entity.type
_entity.pdbx_description
1 polymer ?
#
loop_
_entity_poly.entity_id
_entity_poly.type
_entity_poly.pdbx_seq_one_letter_code
_entity_poly.pdbx_strand_id
1 'polypeptide(L)'
;MAIRYNNRKIVLTEQTLPLNKILPGMITTFNYSEEGVTDPRPVLLFLYRDKKKKTLEGLNLNYINPAKIKKLFSIIEFKKGKVNEQENLIELKEDYFRIQISNPKKRSALSVKRFYGDIVKADKFFKEAYRSYKTTKLSALKVANIYLDLIGVKLED
;
A
#
# COMPACT_ATOMS: atom_id res chain seq x y z
N MET A 1 -4.54 19.09 -10.82
CA MET A 1 -3.54 18.01 -10.68
C MET A 1 -3.51 17.60 -9.20
N ALA A 2 -3.46 16.32 -8.86
CA ALA A 2 -3.40 15.91 -7.45
C ALA A 2 -2.08 16.37 -6.81
N ILE A 3 -2.15 17.01 -5.64
CA ILE A 3 -0.96 17.50 -4.93
C ILE A 3 -0.12 16.30 -4.48
N ARG A 4 1.17 16.33 -4.78
CA ARG A 4 2.14 15.30 -4.36
C ARG A 4 2.84 15.75 -3.08
N TYR A 5 2.89 14.84 -2.12
CA TYR A 5 3.59 14.95 -0.85
C TYR A 5 4.81 14.02 -0.86
N ASN A 6 5.88 14.42 -0.18
CA ASN A 6 7.06 13.55 0.01
C ASN A 6 6.86 12.64 1.22
N ASN A 7 6.08 11.56 1.04
CA ASN A 7 5.80 10.60 2.10
C ASN A 7 6.82 9.46 2.17
N ARG A 8 7.95 9.56 1.46
CA ARG A 8 9.06 8.59 1.61
C ARG A 8 9.63 8.56 3.03
N LYS A 9 9.46 9.63 3.80
CA LYS A 9 9.85 9.69 5.21
C LYS A 9 9.14 8.66 6.10
N ILE A 10 7.99 8.11 5.65
CA ILE A 10 7.30 7.06 6.40
C ILE A 10 7.96 5.69 6.22
N VAL A 11 8.82 5.50 5.22
CA VAL A 11 9.49 4.22 4.94
C VAL A 11 10.62 4.02 5.95
N LEU A 12 10.59 2.88 6.65
CA LEU A 12 11.55 2.49 7.67
C LEU A 12 12.65 1.60 7.06
N THR A 13 12.28 0.44 6.53
CA THR A 13 13.18 -0.45 5.78
C THR A 13 12.53 -0.91 4.49
N GLU A 14 13.33 -1.39 3.55
CA GLU A 14 12.85 -1.96 2.29
C GLU A 14 13.61 -3.23 1.96
N GLN A 15 12.93 -4.20 1.38
CA GLN A 15 13.54 -5.40 0.83
C GLN A 15 12.93 -5.76 -0.52
N THR A 16 13.75 -6.34 -1.41
CA THR A 16 13.34 -6.71 -2.76
C THR A 16 12.19 -7.73 -2.72
N LEU A 17 11.17 -7.48 -3.53
CA LEU A 17 9.97 -8.31 -3.60
C LEU A 17 9.71 -8.75 -5.04
N PRO A 18 9.70 -10.06 -5.32
CA PRO A 18 9.23 -10.57 -6.60
C PRO A 18 7.75 -10.22 -6.85
N LEU A 19 7.42 -9.81 -8.08
CA LEU A 19 6.07 -9.39 -8.46
C LEU A 19 4.98 -10.46 -8.27
N ASN A 20 5.34 -11.75 -8.28
CA ASN A 20 4.43 -12.86 -8.02
C ASN A 20 4.19 -13.13 -6.52
N LYS A 21 5.02 -12.58 -5.64
CA LYS A 21 4.90 -12.74 -4.18
C LYS A 21 4.13 -11.59 -3.51
N ILE A 22 3.83 -10.51 -4.23
CA ILE A 22 3.09 -9.36 -3.66
C ILE A 22 1.70 -9.75 -3.14
N LEU A 23 1.38 -9.32 -1.92
CA LEU A 23 0.10 -9.59 -1.25
C LEU A 23 -0.67 -8.29 -1.00
N PRO A 24 -2.01 -8.30 -1.13
CA PRO A 24 -2.86 -7.17 -0.76
C PRO A 24 -2.56 -6.65 0.65
N GLY A 25 -2.48 -5.34 0.77
CA GLY A 25 -2.21 -4.61 2.02
C GLY A 25 -0.73 -4.36 2.30
N MET A 26 0.20 -4.85 1.47
CA MET A 26 1.62 -4.49 1.56
C MET A 26 1.82 -3.03 1.16
N ILE A 27 2.75 -2.34 1.83
CA ILE A 27 3.32 -1.10 1.33
C ILE A 27 4.46 -1.46 0.40
N THR A 28 4.38 -1.02 -0.84
CA THR A 28 5.39 -1.32 -1.86
C THR A 28 5.97 -0.05 -2.46
N THR A 29 7.24 -0.10 -2.79
CA THR A 29 7.96 0.96 -3.50
C THR A 29 8.62 0.36 -4.73
N PHE A 30 8.75 1.15 -5.79
CA PHE A 30 9.38 0.75 -7.04
C PHE A 30 9.80 1.98 -7.83
N ASN A 31 10.66 1.80 -8.83
CA ASN A 31 10.88 2.82 -9.86
C ASN A 31 9.83 2.64 -10.96
N TYR A 32 9.21 3.74 -11.40
CA TYR A 32 8.22 3.75 -12.47
C TYR A 32 8.64 4.70 -13.59
N SER A 33 8.71 4.18 -14.82
CA SER A 33 9.30 4.88 -15.97
C SER A 33 8.34 4.97 -17.17
N GLU A 34 7.08 5.32 -16.90
CA GLU A 34 6.11 5.65 -17.95
C GLU A 34 6.30 7.10 -18.42
N GLU A 35 6.03 7.37 -19.70
CA GLU A 35 6.06 8.73 -20.24
C GLU A 35 5.11 9.66 -19.48
N GLY A 36 5.57 10.88 -19.17
CA GLY A 36 4.78 11.87 -18.42
C GLY A 36 4.58 11.54 -16.94
N VAL A 37 5.31 10.57 -16.37
CA VAL A 37 5.19 10.21 -14.96
C VAL A 37 5.60 11.38 -14.04
N THR A 38 4.69 11.76 -13.15
CA THR A 38 4.92 12.81 -12.14
C THR A 38 5.38 12.25 -10.78
N ASP A 39 5.23 10.95 -10.55
CA ASP A 39 5.76 10.24 -9.39
C ASP A 39 6.54 8.99 -9.83
N PRO A 40 7.85 9.12 -10.09
CA PRO A 40 8.66 7.99 -10.56
C PRO A 40 9.00 6.99 -9.45
N ARG A 41 8.68 7.29 -8.18
CA ARG A 41 9.02 6.44 -7.04
C ARG A 41 7.87 6.38 -6.02
N PRO A 42 6.74 5.77 -6.40
CA PRO A 42 5.54 5.72 -5.57
C PRO A 42 5.77 4.97 -4.26
N VAL A 43 5.02 5.38 -3.24
CA VAL A 43 4.78 4.60 -2.02
C VAL A 43 3.35 4.09 -2.10
N LEU A 44 3.18 2.82 -2.46
CA LEU A 44 1.89 2.24 -2.84
C LEU A 44 1.37 1.31 -1.74
N LEU A 45 0.22 1.62 -1.15
CA LEU A 45 -0.58 0.62 -0.46
C LEU A 45 -1.24 -0.26 -1.52
N PHE A 46 -0.67 -1.43 -1.75
CA PHE A 46 -1.06 -2.34 -2.81
C PHE A 46 -2.38 -3.04 -2.47
N LEU A 47 -3.30 -3.11 -3.44
CA LEU A 47 -4.61 -3.74 -3.26
C LEU A 47 -4.77 -5.00 -4.11
N TYR A 48 -4.48 -4.93 -5.40
CA TYR A 48 -4.48 -6.12 -6.25
C TYR A 48 -3.69 -5.92 -7.54
N ARG A 49 -3.39 -7.03 -8.21
CA ARG A 49 -2.77 -7.06 -9.53
C ARG A 49 -3.79 -7.50 -10.57
N ASP A 50 -4.07 -6.67 -11.56
CA ASP A 50 -4.83 -7.11 -12.74
C ASP A 50 -3.87 -7.84 -13.69
N LYS A 51 -3.96 -9.17 -13.70
CA LYS A 51 -3.11 -10.01 -14.56
C LYS A 51 -3.41 -9.81 -16.04
N LYS A 52 -4.66 -9.48 -16.41
CA LYS A 52 -5.06 -9.28 -17.80
C LYS A 52 -4.53 -7.94 -18.33
N LYS A 53 -4.73 -6.87 -17.55
CA LYS A 53 -4.24 -5.53 -17.90
C LYS A 53 -2.76 -5.32 -17.62
N LYS A 54 -2.12 -6.27 -16.92
CA LYS A 54 -0.73 -6.18 -16.46
C LYS A 54 -0.52 -4.92 -15.61
N THR A 55 -1.40 -4.67 -14.64
CA THR A 55 -1.32 -3.50 -13.76
C THR A 55 -1.26 -3.86 -12.29
N LEU A 56 -0.55 -3.04 -11.50
CA LEU A 56 -0.66 -2.98 -10.05
C LEU A 56 -1.62 -1.87 -9.67
N GLU A 57 -2.55 -2.18 -8.79
CA GLU A 57 -3.62 -1.30 -8.37
C GLU A 57 -3.50 -1.03 -6.87
N GLY A 58 -3.60 0.24 -6.48
CA GLY A 58 -3.47 0.61 -5.08
C GLY A 58 -3.61 2.10 -4.81
N LEU A 59 -3.52 2.46 -3.53
CA LEU A 59 -3.48 3.85 -3.08
C LEU A 59 -2.03 4.33 -3.07
N ASN A 60 -1.69 5.31 -3.91
CA ASN A 60 -0.38 5.94 -3.83
C ASN A 60 -0.39 6.98 -2.71
N LEU A 61 0.31 6.66 -1.63
CA LEU A 61 0.39 7.48 -0.43
C LEU A 61 1.08 8.82 -0.70
N ASN A 62 1.92 8.95 -1.72
CA ASN A 62 2.49 10.25 -2.12
C ASN A 62 1.43 11.26 -2.60
N TYR A 63 0.19 10.84 -2.89
CA TYR A 63 -0.91 11.77 -3.22
C TYR A 63 -1.87 12.02 -2.05
N ILE A 64 -1.51 11.57 -0.85
CA ILE A 64 -2.32 11.72 0.37
C ILE A 64 -1.50 12.55 1.37
N ASN A 65 -2.08 13.61 1.92
CA ASN A 65 -1.36 14.38 2.94
C ASN A 65 -1.17 13.55 4.23
N PRO A 66 -0.14 13.84 5.05
CA PRO A 66 0.15 13.05 6.24
C PRO A 66 -1.03 12.89 7.22
N ALA A 67 -1.81 13.95 7.45
CA ALA A 67 -2.98 13.88 8.33
C ALA A 67 -4.05 12.90 7.81
N LYS A 68 -4.25 12.84 6.49
CA LYS A 68 -5.16 11.90 5.84
C LYS A 68 -4.59 10.48 5.79
N ILE A 69 -3.28 10.30 5.79
CA ILE A 69 -2.66 8.98 5.99
C ILE A 69 -3.00 8.47 7.39
N LYS A 70 -2.86 9.29 8.44
CA LYS A 70 -3.29 8.89 9.80
C LYS A 70 -4.76 8.46 9.83
N LYS A 71 -5.64 9.30 9.24
CA LYS A 71 -7.07 8.97 9.10
C LYS A 71 -7.31 7.65 8.35
N LEU A 72 -6.53 7.35 7.30
CA LEU A 72 -6.64 6.11 6.54
C LEU A 72 -6.42 4.89 7.45
N PHE A 73 -5.35 4.90 8.24
CA PHE A 73 -5.04 3.79 9.15
C PHE A 73 -6.08 3.65 10.27
N SER A 74 -6.56 4.75 10.86
CA SER A 74 -7.65 4.71 11.83
C SER A 74 -8.95 4.14 11.25
N ILE A 75 -9.29 4.46 9.99
CA ILE A 75 -10.47 3.88 9.32
C ILE A 75 -10.29 2.38 9.10
N ILE A 76 -9.09 1.95 8.70
CA ILE A 76 -8.78 0.52 8.48
C ILE A 76 -8.98 -0.27 9.78
N GLU A 77 -8.44 0.23 10.87
CA GLU A 77 -8.59 -0.35 12.20
C GLU A 77 -10.07 -0.41 12.62
N PHE A 78 -10.79 0.70 12.51
CA PHE A 78 -12.24 0.77 12.78
C PHE A 78 -13.05 -0.26 11.97
N LYS A 79 -12.65 -0.51 10.71
CA LYS A 79 -13.26 -1.52 9.84
C LYS A 79 -12.81 -2.96 10.14
N LYS A 80 -12.22 -3.19 11.32
CA LYS A 80 -11.67 -4.48 11.78
C LYS A 80 -10.54 -4.98 10.89
N GLY A 81 -9.87 -4.09 10.15
CA GLY A 81 -8.64 -4.39 9.48
C GLY A 81 -7.54 -4.52 10.52
N LYS A 82 -7.02 -5.74 10.73
CA LYS A 82 -5.85 -5.92 11.58
C LYS A 82 -4.63 -5.34 10.87
N VAL A 83 -3.91 -4.46 11.57
CA VAL A 83 -2.58 -4.04 11.19
C VAL A 83 -1.65 -5.03 11.89
N ASN A 84 -1.09 -6.00 11.15
CA ASN A 84 -0.07 -6.88 11.74
C ASN A 84 1.29 -6.28 11.42
N GLU A 85 2.04 -6.03 12.48
CA GLU A 85 3.31 -5.31 12.41
C GLU A 85 4.41 -6.16 11.80
N GLN A 86 4.34 -7.47 12.01
CA GLN A 86 5.30 -8.43 11.48
C GLN A 86 4.54 -9.65 10.97
N GLU A 87 4.64 -9.88 9.67
CA GLU A 87 4.10 -11.05 9.00
C GLU A 87 5.07 -11.51 7.91
N ASN A 88 5.21 -12.81 7.73
CA ASN A 88 6.09 -13.38 6.73
C ASN A 88 5.45 -14.55 5.95
N LEU A 89 4.24 -14.35 5.43
CA LEU A 89 3.48 -15.38 4.70
C LEU A 89 4.14 -15.84 3.39
N ILE A 90 5.17 -15.13 2.92
CA ILE A 90 5.83 -15.37 1.63
C ILE A 90 7.33 -15.65 1.78
N GLU A 91 7.79 -15.87 3.02
CA GLU A 91 9.15 -16.30 3.36
C GLU A 91 10.21 -15.36 2.76
N LEU A 92 10.09 -14.08 3.06
CA LEU A 92 11.13 -13.09 2.83
C LEU A 92 12.20 -13.15 3.94
N LYS A 93 13.33 -12.49 3.69
CA LYS A 93 14.46 -12.46 4.62
C LYS A 93 14.10 -11.78 5.94
N GLU A 94 13.31 -10.71 5.86
CA GLU A 94 12.84 -9.94 7.00
C GLU A 94 11.31 -9.96 7.04
N ASP A 95 10.75 -9.83 8.23
CA ASP A 95 9.31 -9.65 8.38
C ASP A 95 8.88 -8.31 7.78
N TYR A 96 7.66 -8.28 7.26
CA TYR A 96 7.12 -7.09 6.61
C TYR A 96 5.79 -6.65 7.20
N PHE A 97 5.58 -5.34 7.16
CA PHE A 97 4.34 -4.68 7.50
C PHE A 97 3.27 -5.03 6.47
N ARG A 98 2.07 -5.39 6.95
CA ARG A 98 0.91 -5.58 6.07
C ARG A 98 -0.38 -5.25 6.78
N ILE A 99 -1.22 -4.45 6.12
CA ILE A 99 -2.64 -4.38 6.47
C ILE A 99 -3.27 -5.71 6.07
N GLN A 100 -3.92 -6.40 7.01
CA GLN A 100 -4.54 -7.69 6.74
C GLN A 100 -5.78 -7.54 5.84
N ILE A 101 -5.54 -7.46 4.54
CA ILE A 101 -6.54 -7.64 3.51
C ILE A 101 -6.58 -9.13 3.15
N SER A 102 -7.80 -9.65 3.04
CA SER A 102 -8.07 -11.07 2.79
C SER A 102 -7.42 -11.52 1.49
N ASN A 103 -6.68 -12.62 1.55
CA ASN A 103 -5.98 -13.24 0.43
C ASN A 103 -5.94 -14.77 0.61
N PRO A 104 -5.53 -15.54 -0.42
CA PRO A 104 -5.52 -17.01 -0.33
C PRO A 104 -4.68 -17.59 0.82
N LYS A 105 -3.61 -16.90 1.25
CA LYS A 105 -2.72 -17.35 2.34
C LYS A 105 -3.26 -17.00 3.73
N LYS A 106 -4.09 -15.95 3.86
CA LYS A 106 -4.67 -15.54 5.15
C LYS A 106 -6.01 -14.83 4.98
N ARG A 107 -7.04 -15.39 5.63
CA ARG A 107 -8.39 -14.81 5.65
C ARG A 107 -8.43 -13.57 6.54
N SER A 108 -9.22 -12.58 6.13
CA SER A 108 -9.53 -11.37 6.91
C SER A 108 -10.97 -10.93 6.62
N ALA A 109 -11.59 -10.20 7.56
CA ALA A 109 -12.91 -9.60 7.39
C ALA A 109 -12.93 -8.52 6.29
N LEU A 110 -11.76 -7.93 6.00
CA LEU A 110 -11.59 -6.89 5.00
C LEU A 110 -11.07 -7.51 3.69
N SER A 111 -11.95 -7.66 2.69
CA SER A 111 -11.55 -8.07 1.33
C SER A 111 -11.10 -6.86 0.51
N VAL A 112 -10.38 -7.09 -0.60
CA VAL A 112 -10.00 -6.01 -1.53
C VAL A 112 -11.22 -5.24 -2.02
N LYS A 113 -12.32 -5.94 -2.35
CA LYS A 113 -13.57 -5.32 -2.81
C LYS A 113 -14.16 -4.40 -1.73
N ARG A 114 -14.18 -4.84 -0.48
CA ARG A 114 -14.64 -4.03 0.66
C ARG A 114 -13.71 -2.87 0.94
N PHE A 115 -12.40 -3.07 0.94
CA PHE A 115 -11.43 -2.00 1.10
C PHE A 115 -11.66 -0.89 0.04
N TYR A 116 -11.79 -1.29 -1.22
CA TYR A 116 -12.03 -0.34 -2.29
C TYR A 116 -13.39 0.38 -2.18
N GLY A 117 -14.47 -0.33 -1.86
CA GLY A 117 -15.81 0.25 -1.71
C GLY A 117 -15.95 1.13 -0.46
N ASP A 118 -15.57 0.60 0.69
CA ASP A 118 -15.86 1.18 2.01
C ASP A 118 -14.83 2.23 2.43
N ILE A 119 -13.62 2.21 1.86
CA ILE A 119 -12.51 3.11 2.23
C ILE A 119 -12.13 4.01 1.06
N VAL A 120 -11.69 3.42 -0.07
CA VAL A 120 -11.17 4.21 -1.20
C VAL A 120 -12.27 5.08 -1.82
N LYS A 121 -13.42 4.50 -2.15
CA LYS A 121 -14.53 5.22 -2.78
C LYS A 121 -15.25 6.18 -1.83
N ALA A 122 -15.16 5.96 -0.52
CA ALA A 122 -15.86 6.74 0.49
C ALA A 122 -15.21 8.10 0.78
N ASP A 123 -13.94 8.31 0.42
CA ASP A 123 -13.23 9.58 0.62
C ASP A 123 -12.65 10.08 -0.71
N LYS A 124 -13.01 11.31 -1.09
CA LYS A 124 -12.57 11.94 -2.36
C LYS A 124 -11.05 11.92 -2.51
N PHE A 125 -10.31 12.18 -1.43
CA PHE A 125 -8.84 12.22 -1.48
C PHE A 125 -8.25 10.83 -1.74
N PHE A 126 -8.83 9.78 -1.16
CA PHE A 126 -8.37 8.41 -1.40
C PHE A 126 -8.71 7.97 -2.82
N LYS A 127 -9.91 8.30 -3.32
CA LYS A 127 -10.28 8.07 -4.71
C LYS A 127 -9.33 8.76 -5.69
N GLU A 128 -8.96 10.01 -5.41
CA GLU A 128 -8.00 10.78 -6.23
C GLU A 128 -6.55 10.32 -6.09
N ALA A 129 -6.19 9.59 -5.02
CA ALA A 129 -4.87 9.01 -4.81
C ALA A 129 -4.74 7.57 -5.35
N TYR A 130 -5.86 6.94 -5.73
CA TYR A 130 -5.87 5.60 -6.31
C TYR A 130 -5.20 5.62 -7.69
N ARG A 131 -4.27 4.68 -7.93
CA ARG A 131 -3.45 4.63 -9.16
C ARG A 131 -3.34 3.20 -9.67
N SER A 132 -3.16 3.13 -10.99
CA SER A 132 -2.86 1.93 -11.74
C SER A 132 -1.48 2.09 -12.37
N TYR A 133 -0.58 1.12 -12.15
CA TYR A 133 0.79 1.12 -12.68
C TYR A 133 1.01 -0.07 -13.58
N LYS A 134 1.49 0.15 -14.80
CA LYS A 134 1.83 -0.94 -15.74
C LYS A 134 3.00 -1.75 -15.18
N THR A 135 2.84 -3.06 -15.06
CA THR A 135 3.90 -3.96 -14.55
C THR A 135 5.11 -4.05 -15.47
N THR A 136 4.96 -3.69 -16.74
CA THR A 136 6.06 -3.64 -17.72
C THR A 136 6.94 -2.41 -17.59
N LYS A 137 6.52 -1.43 -16.76
CA LYS A 137 7.17 -0.12 -16.60
C LYS A 137 7.69 0.11 -15.19
N LEU A 138 7.58 -0.92 -14.34
CA LEU A 138 8.12 -0.91 -13.00
C LEU A 138 9.41 -1.72 -12.91
N SER A 139 10.35 -1.26 -12.11
CA SER A 139 11.59 -1.95 -11.77
C SER A 139 11.91 -1.76 -10.28
N ALA A 140 12.83 -2.57 -9.75
CA ALA A 140 13.24 -2.51 -8.34
C ALA A 140 12.07 -2.55 -7.35
N LEU A 141 11.11 -3.47 -7.58
CA LEU A 141 9.98 -3.67 -6.68
C LEU A 141 10.46 -4.13 -5.31
N LYS A 142 10.00 -3.42 -4.29
CA LYS A 142 10.32 -3.67 -2.89
C LYS A 142 9.04 -3.65 -2.06
N VAL A 143 9.06 -4.40 -0.96
CA VAL A 143 8.13 -4.20 0.16
C VAL A 143 8.81 -3.31 1.19
N ALA A 144 8.04 -2.39 1.76
CA ALA A 144 8.53 -1.43 2.72
C ALA A 144 7.86 -1.64 4.08
N ASN A 145 8.68 -1.68 5.13
CA ASN A 145 8.23 -1.41 6.50
C ASN A 145 8.07 0.10 6.68
N ILE A 146 7.21 0.52 7.60
CA ILE A 146 6.90 1.93 7.83
C ILE A 146 6.97 2.31 9.30
N TYR A 147 7.30 3.57 9.57
CA TYR A 147 7.24 4.19 10.89
C TYR A 147 5.77 4.36 11.33
N LEU A 148 5.32 3.54 12.28
CA LEU A 148 3.93 3.49 12.73
C LEU A 148 3.50 4.75 13.50
N ASP A 149 4.42 5.33 14.26
CA ASP A 149 4.26 6.61 14.95
C ASP A 149 3.95 7.76 13.97
N LEU A 150 4.60 7.78 12.81
CA LEU A 150 4.38 8.79 11.77
C LEU A 150 3.00 8.66 11.11
N ILE A 151 2.42 7.46 11.08
CA ILE A 151 1.07 7.21 10.56
C ILE A 151 0.01 7.11 11.67
N GLY A 152 0.36 7.44 12.92
CA GLY A 152 -0.59 7.55 14.03
C GLY A 152 -1.14 6.22 14.53
N VAL A 153 -0.47 5.10 14.22
CA VAL A 153 -0.77 3.79 14.81
C VAL A 153 0.03 3.72 16.11
N LYS A 154 -0.66 3.56 17.26
CA LYS A 154 -0.02 3.35 18.55
C LYS A 154 0.32 1.86 18.69
N LEU A 155 1.55 1.57 19.05
CA LEU A 155 1.93 0.25 19.52
C LEU A 155 1.28 0.06 20.90
N GLU A 156 0.52 -1.00 21.10
CA GLU A 156 0.13 -1.41 22.45
C GLU A 156 1.36 -2.11 23.07
N ASP A 157 1.81 -1.60 24.22
CA ASP A 157 2.91 -2.17 25.02
C ASP A 157 2.55 -3.56 25.60
#